data_AF-A0A8T4MN67-F1
#
_entry.id   AF-A0A8T4MN67-F1
#
_cell.length_a   1.000
_cell.length_b   1.000
_cell.length_c   1.000
_cell.angle_alpha   90.00
_cell.angle_beta   90.00
_cell.angle_gamma   90.00
#
_symmetry.space_group_name_H-M   'P 1'
#
loop_
_entity.id
_entity.type
_entity.pdbx_description
1 polymer ?
#
loop_
_entity_poly.entity_id
_entity_poly.type
_entity_poly.pdbx_seq_one_letter_code
_entity_poly.pdbx_strand_id
1 'polypeptide(L)'
;MSATFFRRLMDNSKRSNSHLHSVTKFIRLPESKRSNSPLCLDILKTIMPKHKGSNSPLCLANNLLKIPKSKRSNSHLHSVTKFIRLPESKRSQSQIIATILLILISIAVIGIIANFSLDFVRDEISESDCFDVIDEVKIRNNPDYTCYDVSNNMLRVQIYFNNNESLEGFVLEVGAASSKTFYAKKDSFDSEFTMYDGGALQLPGKYEERVYNVSSTFSNPPERLSVHPIIKEGKVCESSDKLNNLPTC
;
A
#
# COMPACT_ATOMS: atom_id res chain seq x y z
N MET A 1 28.22 29.24 5.60
CA MET A 1 28.24 27.82 5.19
C MET A 1 29.43 27.62 4.27
N SER A 2 30.46 26.92 4.75
CA SER A 2 31.81 26.94 4.20
C SER A 2 32.02 25.90 3.08
N ALA A 3 32.77 26.25 2.05
CA ALA A 3 33.10 25.44 0.87
C ALA A 3 33.78 24.09 1.19
N THR A 4 34.15 23.87 2.44
CA THR A 4 34.74 22.62 2.96
C THR A 4 33.75 21.45 3.01
N PHE A 5 32.44 21.71 3.09
CA PHE A 5 31.43 20.63 3.17
C PHE A 5 31.21 19.91 1.83
N PHE A 6 31.25 20.65 0.71
CA PHE A 6 31.05 20.07 -0.62
C PHE A 6 32.21 19.16 -1.07
N ARG A 7 33.45 19.45 -0.63
CA ARG A 7 34.60 18.59 -0.95
C ARG A 7 34.49 17.20 -0.29
N ARG A 8 33.89 17.12 0.90
CA ARG A 8 33.70 15.84 1.61
C ARG A 8 32.65 14.93 0.96
N LEU A 9 31.65 15.47 0.27
CA LEU A 9 30.64 14.66 -0.43
C LEU A 9 31.17 14.06 -1.74
N MET A 10 32.08 14.75 -2.43
CA MET A 10 32.65 14.26 -3.68
C MET A 10 33.71 13.14 -3.47
N ASP A 11 34.45 13.16 -2.37
CA ASP A 11 35.48 12.14 -2.11
C ASP A 11 34.90 10.80 -1.64
N ASN A 12 33.69 10.77 -1.06
CA ASN A 12 33.05 9.51 -0.65
C ASN A 12 32.41 8.73 -1.82
N SER A 13 32.14 9.37 -2.95
CA SER A 13 31.57 8.68 -4.13
C SER A 13 32.60 7.81 -4.86
N LYS A 14 33.91 8.11 -4.75
CA LYS A 14 34.96 7.33 -5.44
C LYS A 14 35.38 6.05 -4.72
N ARG A 15 34.97 5.82 -3.47
CA ARG A 15 35.42 4.64 -2.68
C ARG A 15 34.48 3.43 -2.74
N SER A 16 33.31 3.56 -3.39
CA SER A 16 32.30 2.49 -3.45
C SER A 16 32.23 1.74 -4.78
N ASN A 17 33.31 1.76 -5.59
CA ASN A 17 33.33 1.15 -6.92
C ASN A 17 34.34 0.00 -7.10
N SER A 18 34.82 -0.62 -6.02
CA SER A 18 35.74 -1.78 -6.10
C SER A 18 35.13 -3.13 -5.73
N HIS A 19 33.81 -3.25 -5.57
CA HIS A 19 33.17 -4.50 -5.12
C HIS A 19 31.90 -4.90 -5.89
N LEU A 20 31.82 -4.58 -7.18
CA LEU A 20 30.75 -5.05 -8.07
C LEU A 20 31.33 -5.78 -9.29
N HIS A 21 32.09 -6.84 -9.02
CA HIS A 21 32.22 -7.95 -9.95
C HIS A 21 31.52 -9.16 -9.32
N SER A 22 30.66 -9.82 -10.10
CA SER A 22 30.01 -11.10 -9.79
C SER A 22 28.56 -11.09 -9.29
N VAL A 23 27.64 -10.37 -9.95
CA VAL A 23 26.26 -10.87 -10.14
C VAL A 23 25.70 -10.37 -11.47
N THR A 24 26.16 -10.96 -12.58
CA THR A 24 25.49 -10.82 -13.88
C THR A 24 25.11 -12.21 -14.33
N LYS A 25 24.02 -12.74 -13.76
CA LYS A 25 23.52 -14.07 -14.11
C LYS A 25 22.00 -14.04 -14.20
N PHE A 26 21.53 -14.08 -15.45
CA PHE A 26 20.26 -14.63 -15.92
C PHE A 26 18.97 -13.94 -15.47
N ILE A 27 18.47 -13.04 -16.32
CA ILE A 27 17.03 -12.91 -16.58
C ILE A 27 16.83 -13.27 -18.05
N ARG A 28 16.49 -14.53 -18.31
CA ARG A 28 15.90 -14.96 -19.59
C ARG A 28 14.39 -14.79 -19.45
N LEU A 29 13.84 -13.85 -20.20
CA LEU A 29 12.40 -13.72 -20.44
C LEU A 29 11.94 -14.92 -21.29
N PRO A 30 10.89 -15.66 -20.90
CA PRO A 30 10.30 -16.66 -21.77
C PRO A 30 9.45 -16.00 -22.85
N GLU A 31 9.64 -16.47 -24.08
CA GLU A 31 8.85 -16.12 -25.26
C GLU A 31 7.36 -16.47 -25.06
N SER A 32 6.51 -15.47 -25.28
CA SER A 32 5.07 -15.60 -25.38
C SER A 32 4.70 -16.42 -26.61
N LYS A 33 4.34 -17.69 -26.41
CA LYS A 33 3.73 -18.53 -27.43
C LYS A 33 2.23 -18.24 -27.50
N ARG A 34 1.88 -17.64 -28.63
CA ARG A 34 0.56 -17.52 -29.24
C ARG A 34 -0.15 -18.89 -29.25
N SER A 35 -1.17 -19.06 -28.42
CA SER A 35 -2.09 -20.19 -28.46
C SER A 35 -3.48 -19.68 -28.83
N ASN A 36 -3.88 -19.96 -30.07
CA ASN A 36 -5.25 -19.86 -30.52
C ASN A 36 -6.02 -21.08 -30.02
N SER A 37 -7.02 -20.88 -29.17
CA SER A 37 -8.17 -21.79 -29.08
C SER A 37 -9.35 -21.10 -28.38
N PRO A 38 -10.55 -21.12 -28.98
CA PRO A 38 -11.74 -20.49 -28.45
C PRO A 38 -12.52 -21.52 -27.63
N LEU A 39 -12.75 -21.28 -26.34
CA LEU A 39 -13.76 -22.01 -25.57
C LEU A 39 -13.91 -21.37 -24.19
N CYS A 40 -15.13 -21.43 -23.67
CA CYS A 40 -15.53 -21.06 -22.32
C CYS A 40 -15.86 -19.58 -22.08
N LEU A 41 -16.73 -19.05 -22.94
CA LEU A 41 -17.57 -17.88 -22.65
C LEU A 41 -18.97 -18.36 -22.21
N ASP A 42 -19.04 -19.21 -21.16
CA ASP A 42 -20.29 -19.88 -20.76
C ASP A 42 -20.67 -19.78 -19.27
N ILE A 43 -20.07 -18.87 -18.48
CA ILE A 43 -20.45 -18.72 -17.05
C ILE A 43 -21.05 -17.34 -16.71
N LEU A 44 -21.11 -16.40 -17.66
CA LEU A 44 -21.68 -15.06 -17.44
C LEU A 44 -23.13 -14.93 -17.90
N LYS A 45 -24.01 -15.87 -17.52
CA LYS A 45 -25.43 -15.85 -17.91
C LYS A 45 -26.44 -16.14 -16.80
N THR A 46 -26.07 -16.01 -15.53
CA THR A 46 -26.94 -16.44 -14.42
C THR A 46 -27.37 -15.34 -13.44
N ILE A 47 -27.27 -14.05 -13.78
CA ILE A 47 -27.88 -13.00 -12.94
C ILE A 47 -28.35 -11.81 -13.79
N MET A 48 -29.50 -11.92 -14.47
CA MET A 48 -30.37 -10.76 -14.74
C MET A 48 -31.84 -11.19 -14.84
N PRO A 49 -32.78 -10.43 -14.24
CA PRO A 49 -34.20 -10.76 -14.25
C PRO A 49 -34.88 -10.40 -15.56
N LYS A 50 -35.84 -11.25 -15.95
CA LYS A 50 -36.75 -11.12 -17.08
C LYS A 50 -37.53 -9.79 -17.03
N HIS A 51 -37.40 -8.97 -18.07
CA HIS A 51 -38.48 -8.08 -18.50
C HIS A 51 -38.96 -8.50 -19.89
N LYS A 52 -40.28 -8.64 -20.01
CA LYS A 52 -41.00 -9.39 -21.04
C LYS A 52 -41.72 -8.43 -21.98
N GLY A 53 -41.56 -8.66 -23.28
CA GLY A 53 -42.43 -8.16 -24.35
C GLY A 53 -42.00 -6.79 -24.92
N SER A 54 -42.04 -6.55 -26.23
CA SER A 54 -42.43 -7.38 -27.37
C SER A 54 -42.11 -6.60 -28.65
N ASN A 55 -41.81 -7.32 -29.72
CA ASN A 55 -42.09 -6.98 -31.12
C ASN A 55 -41.20 -5.95 -31.83
N SER A 56 -40.29 -6.50 -32.64
CA SER A 56 -40.28 -6.34 -34.11
C SER A 56 -38.97 -5.82 -34.72
N PRO A 57 -38.68 -6.25 -35.96
CA PRO A 57 -37.34 -6.30 -36.52
C PRO A 57 -37.11 -5.20 -37.57
N LEU A 58 -35.91 -5.25 -38.16
CA LEU A 58 -35.50 -4.65 -39.43
C LEU A 58 -34.95 -3.22 -39.40
N CYS A 59 -33.67 -3.20 -39.80
CA CYS A 59 -33.14 -2.39 -40.89
C CYS A 59 -32.90 -0.90 -40.69
N LEU A 60 -31.87 -0.47 -41.42
CA LEU A 60 -31.73 0.86 -42.01
C LEU A 60 -31.51 2.00 -41.02
N ALA A 61 -30.24 2.39 -40.88
CA ALA A 61 -29.75 3.58 -41.57
C ALA A 61 -28.31 3.87 -41.17
N ASN A 62 -27.36 3.43 -42.01
CA ASN A 62 -26.19 4.25 -42.27
C ASN A 62 -26.69 5.48 -43.05
N ASN A 63 -26.89 6.60 -42.37
CA ASN A 63 -26.87 7.92 -42.97
C ASN A 63 -26.95 9.01 -41.89
N LEU A 64 -26.16 10.07 -42.08
CA LEU A 64 -26.32 11.41 -41.50
C LEU A 64 -25.71 11.68 -40.12
N LEU A 65 -24.38 11.60 -40.03
CA LEU A 65 -23.64 12.68 -39.36
C LEU A 65 -23.24 13.72 -40.40
N LYS A 66 -24.26 14.46 -40.86
CA LYS A 66 -24.11 15.73 -41.58
C LYS A 66 -23.55 16.73 -40.57
N ILE A 67 -22.23 16.76 -40.42
CA ILE A 67 -21.56 17.81 -39.65
C ILE A 67 -21.93 19.14 -40.34
N PRO A 68 -22.70 20.03 -39.70
CA PRO A 68 -22.90 21.35 -40.27
C PRO A 68 -21.53 22.03 -40.26
N LYS A 69 -21.06 22.42 -41.44
CA LYS A 69 -19.96 23.40 -41.56
C LYS A 69 -20.43 24.66 -40.84
N SER A 70 -20.04 24.81 -39.58
CA SER A 70 -20.33 26.01 -38.82
C SER A 70 -19.59 27.16 -39.48
N LYS A 71 -20.37 28.20 -39.76
CA LYS A 71 -19.95 29.40 -40.45
C LYS A 71 -18.78 30.03 -39.71
N ARG A 72 -17.71 30.27 -40.47
CA ARG A 72 -16.68 31.28 -40.27
C ARG A 72 -17.31 32.58 -39.74
N SER A 73 -17.26 32.76 -38.42
CA SER A 73 -17.47 34.07 -37.79
C SER A 73 -16.16 34.85 -37.93
N ASN A 74 -16.05 35.59 -39.03
CA ASN A 74 -15.14 36.71 -39.13
C ASN A 74 -15.79 37.89 -38.38
N SER A 75 -15.38 38.14 -37.14
CA SER A 75 -15.31 39.50 -36.61
C SER A 75 -14.65 39.52 -35.23
N HIS A 76 -13.64 40.39 -35.11
CA HIS A 76 -13.35 41.10 -33.88
C HIS A 76 -12.57 40.43 -32.73
N LEU A 77 -11.64 39.51 -33.03
CA LEU A 77 -10.55 39.15 -32.09
C LEU A 77 -9.17 39.64 -32.57
N HIS A 78 -9.11 40.83 -33.18
CA HIS A 78 -7.86 41.49 -33.56
C HIS A 78 -7.26 42.37 -32.43
N SER A 79 -7.74 42.25 -31.18
CA SER A 79 -7.43 43.24 -30.13
C SER A 79 -6.92 42.69 -28.80
N VAL A 80 -6.56 41.41 -28.68
CA VAL A 80 -6.00 40.89 -27.41
C VAL A 80 -4.57 40.37 -27.55
N THR A 81 -4.10 40.06 -28.75
CA THR A 81 -2.68 39.71 -28.99
C THR A 81 -1.75 40.92 -29.14
N LYS A 82 -2.27 42.15 -29.06
CA LYS A 82 -1.49 43.39 -29.27
C LYS A 82 -0.72 43.88 -28.03
N PHE A 83 -0.89 43.24 -26.87
CA PHE A 83 -0.25 43.68 -25.62
C PHE A 83 1.05 42.97 -25.25
N ILE A 84 1.49 41.98 -26.03
CA ILE A 84 2.87 41.45 -25.91
C ILE A 84 3.73 42.03 -27.04
N ARG A 85 3.75 43.36 -27.18
CA ARG A 85 4.85 44.02 -27.91
C ARG A 85 6.04 44.07 -26.98
N LEU A 86 6.85 43.02 -27.04
CA LEU A 86 8.23 43.03 -26.56
C LEU A 86 8.96 44.19 -27.25
N PRO A 87 9.57 45.13 -26.50
CA PRO A 87 10.28 46.25 -27.09
C PRO A 87 11.52 45.74 -27.85
N GLU A 88 11.49 45.85 -29.17
CA GLU A 88 12.67 45.73 -30.02
C GLU A 88 13.56 46.96 -29.82
N SER A 89 14.52 46.90 -28.90
CA SER A 89 15.74 47.69 -29.04
C SER A 89 16.90 47.08 -28.23
N LYS A 90 18.04 46.91 -28.90
CA LYS A 90 19.34 46.38 -28.43
C LYS A 90 19.35 44.87 -28.08
N ARG A 91 19.44 44.08 -29.16
CA ARG A 91 19.18 42.63 -29.27
C ARG A 91 20.24 41.64 -28.75
N SER A 92 21.33 42.04 -28.09
CA SER A 92 22.39 41.07 -27.69
C SER A 92 22.64 40.92 -26.19
N GLN A 93 22.21 41.85 -25.34
CA GLN A 93 22.44 41.76 -23.89
C GLN A 93 21.27 41.12 -23.11
N SER A 94 20.04 41.20 -23.65
CA SER A 94 18.85 40.64 -23.02
C SER A 94 18.86 39.12 -22.93
N GLN A 95 19.56 38.45 -23.84
CA GLN A 95 19.66 36.99 -23.86
C GLN A 95 20.45 36.46 -22.64
N ILE A 96 21.51 37.16 -22.24
CA ILE A 96 22.33 36.79 -21.09
C ILE A 96 21.51 36.91 -19.80
N ILE A 97 20.78 38.01 -19.64
CA ILE A 97 19.94 38.25 -18.46
C ILE A 97 18.86 37.18 -18.33
N ALA A 98 18.22 36.79 -19.44
CA ALA A 98 17.20 35.74 -19.44
C ALA A 98 17.76 34.38 -19.01
N THR A 99 18.96 34.01 -19.47
CA THR A 99 19.60 32.73 -19.09
C THR A 99 19.93 32.68 -17.60
N ILE A 100 20.45 33.78 -17.04
CA ILE A 100 20.78 33.85 -15.61
C ILE A 100 19.51 33.72 -14.75
N LEU A 101 18.43 34.38 -15.15
CA LEU A 101 17.16 34.34 -14.44
C LEU A 101 16.53 32.94 -14.47
N LEU A 102 16.65 32.23 -15.59
CA LEU A 102 16.18 30.85 -15.73
C LEU A 102 16.96 29.90 -14.80
N ILE A 103 18.29 30.03 -14.75
CA ILE A 103 19.16 29.22 -13.87
C ILE A 103 18.80 29.45 -12.39
N LEU A 104 18.59 30.71 -11.97
CA LEU A 104 18.19 31.03 -10.60
C LEU A 104 16.85 30.39 -10.22
N ILE A 105 15.87 30.40 -11.13
CA ILE A 105 14.57 29.74 -10.91
C ILE A 105 14.75 28.23 -10.78
N SER A 106 15.55 27.59 -11.63
CA SER A 106 15.81 26.15 -11.54
C SER A 106 16.41 25.74 -10.19
N ILE A 107 17.39 26.52 -9.68
CA ILE A 107 18.00 26.25 -8.37
C ILE A 107 16.97 26.43 -7.25
N ALA A 108 16.13 27.47 -7.32
CA ALA A 108 15.07 27.70 -6.33
C ALA A 108 14.06 26.55 -6.30
N VAL A 109 13.63 26.06 -7.47
CA VAL A 109 12.69 24.93 -7.58
C VAL A 109 13.29 23.65 -6.97
N ILE A 110 14.56 23.34 -7.27
CA ILE A 110 15.24 22.17 -6.69
C ILE A 110 15.33 22.30 -5.16
N GLY A 111 15.63 23.49 -4.64
CA GLY A 111 15.68 23.74 -3.20
C GLY A 111 14.35 23.50 -2.49
N ILE A 112 13.24 23.93 -3.10
CA ILE A 112 11.88 23.67 -2.57
C ILE A 112 11.59 22.18 -2.56
N ILE A 113 11.83 21.47 -3.67
CA ILE A 113 11.56 20.03 -3.78
C ILE A 113 12.40 19.25 -2.77
N ALA A 114 13.68 19.60 -2.60
CA ALA A 114 14.58 18.93 -1.66
C ALA A 114 14.10 19.06 -0.20
N ASN A 115 13.63 20.25 0.20
CA ASN A 115 13.11 20.45 1.55
C ASN A 115 11.87 19.59 1.83
N PHE A 116 10.93 19.50 0.88
CA PHE A 116 9.75 18.64 1.04
C PHE A 116 10.09 17.14 1.02
N SER A 117 11.07 16.72 0.22
CA SER A 117 11.41 15.30 0.07
C SER A 117 12.13 14.73 1.29
N LEU A 118 12.91 15.54 2.02
CA LEU A 118 13.68 15.08 3.17
C LEU A 118 12.80 14.76 4.38
N ASP A 119 11.74 15.54 4.61
CA ASP A 119 10.83 15.30 5.72
C ASP A 119 9.95 14.06 5.46
N PHE A 120 9.47 13.87 4.22
CA PHE A 120 8.69 12.68 3.83
C PHE A 120 9.48 11.37 4.00
N VAL A 121 10.78 11.38 3.68
CA VAL A 121 11.61 10.16 3.80
C VAL A 121 12.00 9.87 5.26
N ARG A 122 12.12 10.89 6.13
CA ARG A 122 12.47 10.68 7.53
C ARG A 122 11.36 10.05 8.34
N ASP A 123 10.12 10.43 8.05
CA ASP A 123 8.95 9.89 8.73
C ASP A 123 8.68 8.43 8.33
N GLU A 124 9.09 7.99 7.14
CA GLU A 124 9.04 6.57 6.76
C GLU A 124 10.24 5.75 7.30
N ILE A 125 11.42 6.34 7.48
CA ILE A 125 12.59 5.57 7.99
C ILE A 125 12.44 5.20 9.46
N SER A 126 11.75 6.01 10.28
CA SER A 126 11.45 5.65 11.66
C SER A 126 10.48 4.47 11.78
N GLU A 127 9.85 4.04 10.68
CA GLU A 127 9.06 2.81 10.57
C GLU A 127 9.84 1.60 10.01
N SER A 128 11.12 1.76 9.63
CA SER A 128 11.95 0.67 9.10
C SER A 128 11.94 -0.60 9.98
N ASP A 129 11.97 -0.45 11.30
CA ASP A 129 11.92 -1.58 12.24
C ASP A 129 10.61 -2.38 12.16
N CYS A 130 9.51 -1.73 11.77
CA CYS A 130 8.22 -2.40 11.60
C CYS A 130 8.16 -3.17 10.27
N PHE A 131 8.80 -2.69 9.21
CA PHE A 131 8.81 -3.38 7.91
C PHE A 131 9.42 -4.78 8.00
N ASP A 132 10.44 -4.97 8.83
CA ASP A 132 11.10 -6.27 9.02
C ASP A 132 10.25 -7.30 9.80
N VAL A 133 9.15 -6.87 10.44
CA VAL A 133 8.28 -7.74 11.26
C VAL A 133 6.85 -7.91 10.73
N ILE A 134 6.44 -7.16 9.70
CA ILE A 134 5.07 -7.22 9.14
C ILE A 134 4.70 -8.64 8.68
N ASP A 135 5.65 -9.44 8.20
CA ASP A 135 5.38 -10.80 7.73
C ASP A 135 5.67 -11.90 8.75
N GLU A 136 6.02 -11.51 9.99
CA GLU A 136 6.55 -12.45 10.98
C GLU A 136 5.47 -13.01 11.92
N VAL A 137 4.35 -12.32 12.10
CA VAL A 137 3.23 -12.79 12.93
C VAL A 137 2.00 -13.01 12.05
N LYS A 138 1.52 -14.26 11.95
CA LYS A 138 0.40 -14.63 11.07
C LYS A 138 -0.73 -15.30 11.84
N ILE A 139 -1.96 -15.08 11.38
CA ILE A 139 -3.15 -15.77 11.88
C ILE A 139 -3.37 -17.00 11.02
N ARG A 140 -3.34 -18.19 11.61
CA ARG A 140 -3.67 -19.42 10.89
C ARG A 140 -5.18 -19.57 10.80
N ASN A 141 -5.73 -19.48 9.58
CA ASN A 141 -7.16 -19.69 9.34
C ASN A 141 -7.49 -21.19 9.26
N ASN A 142 -7.37 -21.90 10.40
CA ASN A 142 -7.86 -23.27 10.55
C ASN A 142 -9.18 -23.22 11.33
N PRO A 143 -10.32 -23.68 10.77
CA PRO A 143 -11.62 -23.60 11.44
C PRO A 143 -11.69 -24.35 12.78
N ASP A 144 -10.80 -25.32 13.01
CA ASP A 144 -10.76 -26.07 14.27
C ASP A 144 -10.14 -25.27 15.44
N TYR A 145 -9.31 -24.26 15.12
CA TYR A 145 -8.51 -23.52 16.11
C TYR A 145 -8.66 -21.99 16.04
N THR A 146 -9.08 -21.45 14.91
CA THR A 146 -9.34 -20.03 14.69
C THR A 146 -10.81 -19.83 14.36
N CYS A 147 -11.61 -19.65 15.40
CA CYS A 147 -13.06 -19.62 15.33
C CYS A 147 -13.65 -18.93 16.56
N TYR A 148 -14.92 -18.55 16.47
CA TYR A 148 -15.67 -18.03 17.61
C TYR A 148 -16.61 -19.10 18.18
N ASP A 149 -16.42 -19.46 19.44
CA ASP A 149 -17.28 -20.38 20.19
C ASP A 149 -18.46 -19.59 20.78
N VAL A 150 -19.62 -19.74 20.17
CA VAL A 150 -20.85 -19.00 20.56
C VAL A 150 -21.37 -19.48 21.93
N SER A 151 -21.12 -20.75 22.30
CA SER A 151 -21.62 -21.32 23.55
C SER A 151 -20.90 -20.75 24.76
N ASN A 152 -19.59 -20.53 24.63
CA ASN A 152 -18.72 -20.04 25.70
C ASN A 152 -18.37 -18.55 25.58
N ASN A 153 -18.85 -17.86 24.54
CA ASN A 153 -18.46 -16.49 24.19
C ASN A 153 -16.93 -16.30 24.13
N MET A 154 -16.26 -17.23 23.45
CA MET A 154 -14.80 -17.32 23.48
C MET A 154 -14.25 -17.32 22.06
N LEU A 155 -13.30 -16.42 21.79
CA LEU A 155 -12.57 -16.41 20.54
C LEU A 155 -11.36 -17.33 20.66
N ARG A 156 -11.26 -18.35 19.81
CA ARG A 156 -10.05 -19.14 19.64
C ARG A 156 -9.26 -18.56 18.48
N VAL A 157 -7.98 -18.33 18.68
CA VAL A 157 -7.08 -17.82 17.65
C VAL A 157 -5.76 -18.58 17.65
N GLN A 158 -5.38 -19.08 16.49
CA GLN A 158 -4.07 -19.68 16.28
C GLN A 158 -3.10 -18.66 15.69
N ILE A 159 -2.06 -18.31 16.46
CA ILE A 159 -1.04 -17.34 16.09
C ILE A 159 0.26 -18.09 15.78
N TYR A 160 0.82 -17.85 14.60
CA TYR A 160 2.11 -18.37 14.16
C TYR A 160 3.18 -17.28 14.21
N PHE A 161 4.32 -17.59 14.83
CA PHE A 161 5.51 -16.74 14.83
C PHE A 161 6.55 -17.30 13.87
N ASN A 162 7.01 -16.47 12.95
CA ASN A 162 8.19 -16.73 12.15
C ASN A 162 9.46 -16.37 12.94
N ASN A 163 10.64 -16.58 12.37
CA ASN A 163 11.91 -16.41 13.06
C ASN A 163 12.39 -14.96 13.08
N ASN A 164 11.80 -14.19 13.99
CA ASN A 164 12.31 -12.87 14.31
C ASN A 164 12.66 -12.73 15.80
N GLU A 165 13.91 -12.38 16.07
CA GLU A 165 14.42 -12.13 17.43
C GLU A 165 14.05 -10.75 17.98
N SER A 166 13.47 -9.90 17.13
CA SER A 166 13.06 -8.54 17.48
C SER A 166 11.62 -8.46 17.99
N LEU A 167 10.86 -9.56 17.94
CA LEU A 167 9.49 -9.63 18.46
C LEU A 167 9.49 -9.81 19.98
N GLU A 168 8.79 -8.90 20.68
CA GLU A 168 8.50 -9.00 22.11
C GLU A 168 7.09 -9.55 22.39
N GLY A 169 6.22 -9.52 21.38
CA GLY A 169 4.82 -9.92 21.53
C GLY A 169 3.95 -9.56 20.33
N PHE A 170 2.64 -9.57 20.55
CA PHE A 170 1.63 -9.14 19.58
C PHE A 170 0.45 -8.47 20.28
N VAL A 171 -0.25 -7.60 19.55
CA VAL A 171 -1.56 -7.07 19.92
C VAL A 171 -2.59 -7.74 19.02
N LEU A 172 -3.61 -8.33 19.64
CA LEU A 172 -4.77 -8.86 18.94
C LEU A 172 -5.86 -7.80 18.95
N GLU A 173 -6.25 -7.32 17.78
CA GLU A 173 -7.41 -6.44 17.62
C GLU A 173 -8.59 -7.26 17.12
N VAL A 174 -9.68 -7.23 17.87
CA VAL A 174 -10.93 -7.90 17.56
C VAL A 174 -11.97 -6.85 17.22
N GLY A 175 -12.43 -6.86 15.97
CA GLY A 175 -13.46 -5.97 15.46
C GLY A 175 -14.83 -6.64 15.41
N ALA A 176 -15.78 -6.10 16.16
CA ALA A 176 -17.21 -6.44 16.08
C ALA A 176 -18.02 -5.14 15.92
N ALA A 177 -19.16 -5.03 16.61
CA ALA A 177 -19.87 -3.75 16.76
C ALA A 177 -19.01 -2.67 17.46
N SER A 178 -18.08 -3.11 18.32
CA SER A 178 -16.99 -2.31 18.86
C SER A 178 -15.66 -3.03 18.61
N SER A 179 -14.57 -2.27 18.49
CA SER A 179 -13.23 -2.83 18.48
C SER A 179 -12.69 -2.94 19.91
N LYS A 180 -12.00 -4.04 20.20
CA LYS A 180 -11.25 -4.24 21.45
C LYS A 180 -9.87 -4.80 21.10
N THR A 181 -8.85 -4.29 21.78
CA THR A 181 -7.47 -4.75 21.63
C THR A 181 -7.04 -5.52 22.87
N PHE A 182 -6.20 -6.52 22.67
CA PHE A 182 -5.63 -7.35 23.72
C PHE A 182 -4.12 -7.47 23.53
N TYR A 183 -3.36 -7.32 24.60
CA TYR A 183 -1.89 -7.35 24.59
C TYR A 183 -1.37 -8.71 25.06
N ALA A 184 -0.45 -9.27 24.26
CA ALA A 184 0.30 -10.47 24.60
C ALA A 184 1.80 -10.17 24.46
N LYS A 185 2.48 -9.93 25.59
CA LYS A 185 3.94 -9.73 25.68
C LYS A 185 4.56 -10.85 26.49
N LYS A 186 5.86 -11.11 26.28
CA LYS A 186 6.61 -12.23 26.87
C LYS A 186 6.37 -12.45 28.37
N ASP A 187 6.18 -11.37 29.14
CA ASP A 187 5.98 -11.40 30.60
C ASP A 187 4.71 -10.66 31.05
N SER A 188 3.86 -10.25 30.12
CA SER A 188 2.65 -9.45 30.41
C SER A 188 1.56 -9.77 29.39
N PHE A 189 0.60 -10.56 29.83
CA PHE A 189 -0.61 -10.88 29.07
C PHE A 189 -1.82 -10.22 29.73
N ASP A 190 -2.76 -9.77 28.92
CA ASP A 190 -4.08 -9.41 29.42
C ASP A 190 -4.78 -10.62 30.06
N SER A 191 -5.59 -10.37 31.09
CA SER A 191 -6.22 -11.43 31.88
C SER A 191 -7.27 -12.23 31.09
N GLU A 192 -7.74 -11.69 29.97
CA GLU A 192 -8.65 -12.36 29.05
C GLU A 192 -7.98 -13.44 28.20
N PHE A 193 -6.64 -13.48 28.14
CA PHE A 193 -5.92 -14.54 27.44
C PHE A 193 -5.80 -15.79 28.32
N THR A 194 -6.11 -16.94 27.72
CA THR A 194 -5.81 -18.26 28.27
C THR A 194 -5.23 -19.14 27.16
N MET A 195 -4.34 -20.07 27.50
CA MET A 195 -3.88 -21.07 26.53
C MET A 195 -5.00 -22.07 26.26
N TYR A 196 -5.11 -22.56 25.02
CA TYR A 196 -6.11 -23.55 24.64
C TYR A 196 -6.01 -24.86 25.46
N ASP A 197 -4.79 -25.26 25.81
CA ASP A 197 -4.50 -26.46 26.62
C ASP A 197 -4.61 -26.24 28.14
N GLY A 198 -4.93 -25.01 28.58
CA GLY A 198 -4.96 -24.64 30.00
C GLY A 198 -3.57 -24.50 30.64
N GLY A 199 -2.49 -24.52 29.85
CA GLY A 199 -1.13 -24.32 30.32
C GLY A 199 -0.83 -22.88 30.73
N ALA A 200 0.40 -22.65 31.21
CA ALA A 200 0.89 -21.32 31.49
C ALA A 200 0.97 -20.48 30.20
N LEU A 201 0.54 -19.21 30.28
CA LEU A 201 0.61 -18.28 29.15
C LEU A 201 2.05 -18.09 28.68
N GLN A 202 2.28 -18.39 27.40
CA GLN A 202 3.58 -18.28 26.75
C GLN A 202 3.36 -17.81 25.32
N LEU A 203 4.23 -16.95 24.83
CA LEU A 203 4.26 -16.59 23.41
C LEU A 203 4.71 -17.79 22.57
N PRO A 204 4.35 -17.84 21.26
CA PRO A 204 4.87 -18.87 20.38
C PRO A 204 6.40 -18.76 20.27
N GLY A 205 7.10 -19.89 20.24
CA GLY A 205 8.52 -19.93 19.91
C GLY A 205 8.78 -19.61 18.44
N LYS A 206 10.06 -19.61 18.06
CA LYS A 206 10.46 -19.41 16.66
C LYS A 206 9.93 -20.55 15.79
N TYR A 207 9.24 -20.21 14.70
CA TYR A 207 8.59 -21.16 13.80
C TYR A 207 7.52 -22.03 14.48
N GLU A 208 6.98 -21.58 15.61
CA GLU A 208 5.92 -22.27 16.33
C GLU A 208 4.58 -21.55 16.16
N GLU A 209 3.51 -22.29 16.37
CA GLU A 209 2.16 -21.76 16.48
C GLU A 209 1.54 -22.16 17.80
N ARG A 210 0.75 -21.27 18.40
CA ARG A 210 0.00 -21.54 19.62
C ARG A 210 -1.42 -21.05 19.47
N VAL A 211 -2.32 -21.77 20.12
CA VAL A 211 -3.75 -21.46 20.13
C VAL A 211 -4.09 -20.80 21.46
N TYR A 212 -4.69 -19.62 21.36
CA TYR A 212 -5.13 -18.82 22.50
C TYR A 212 -6.65 -18.75 22.52
N ASN A 213 -7.19 -18.83 23.72
CA ASN A 213 -8.57 -18.57 24.04
C ASN A 213 -8.67 -17.16 24.61
N VAL A 214 -9.47 -16.30 23.98
CA VAL A 214 -9.73 -14.93 24.41
C VAL A 214 -11.15 -14.88 24.94
N SER A 215 -11.28 -14.87 26.26
CA SER A 215 -12.57 -14.74 26.95
C SER A 215 -12.86 -13.26 27.16
N SER A 216 -13.66 -12.68 26.28
CA SER A 216 -14.17 -11.32 26.46
C SER A 216 -15.67 -11.33 26.29
N THR A 217 -16.36 -10.38 26.91
CA THR A 217 -17.80 -10.19 26.77
C THR A 217 -18.13 -9.64 25.38
N PHE A 218 -17.97 -10.46 24.35
CA PHE A 218 -18.41 -10.17 23.01
C PHE A 218 -19.93 -10.38 22.96
N SER A 219 -20.71 -9.32 22.76
CA SER A 219 -22.17 -9.46 22.63
C SER A 219 -22.58 -10.14 21.33
N ASN A 220 -21.71 -10.11 20.31
CA ASN A 220 -21.92 -10.69 18.99
C ASN A 220 -20.60 -11.32 18.51
N PRO A 221 -20.66 -12.31 17.59
CA PRO A 221 -19.47 -12.84 16.94
C PRO A 221 -18.63 -11.73 16.30
N PRO A 222 -17.30 -11.73 16.47
CA PRO A 222 -16.44 -10.74 15.85
C PRO A 222 -16.42 -10.93 14.33
N GLU A 223 -16.47 -9.83 13.60
CA GLU A 223 -16.44 -9.81 12.13
C GLU A 223 -15.01 -9.75 11.60
N ARG A 224 -14.10 -9.14 12.37
CA ARG A 224 -12.72 -8.89 11.97
C ARG A 224 -11.77 -9.26 13.08
N LEU A 225 -10.62 -9.79 12.67
CA LEU A 225 -9.50 -10.08 13.53
C LEU A 225 -8.24 -9.55 12.86
N SER A 226 -7.48 -8.73 13.56
CA SER A 226 -6.16 -8.26 13.13
C SER A 226 -5.14 -8.57 14.20
N VAL A 227 -3.91 -8.84 13.76
CA VAL A 227 -2.77 -9.01 14.67
C VAL A 227 -1.70 -7.99 14.31
N HIS A 228 -1.12 -7.37 15.33
CA HIS A 228 -0.11 -6.33 15.20
C HIS A 228 1.14 -6.77 15.97
N PRO A 229 2.31 -6.88 15.34
CA PRO A 229 3.52 -7.26 16.04
C PRO A 229 3.99 -6.16 16.99
N ILE A 230 4.57 -6.57 18.12
CA ILE A 230 5.22 -5.69 19.08
C ILE A 230 6.72 -5.95 18.98
N ILE A 231 7.49 -4.93 18.63
CA ILE A 231 8.94 -5.01 18.56
C ILE A 231 9.59 -4.61 19.88
N LYS A 232 10.92 -4.77 19.94
CA LYS A 232 11.74 -4.23 21.03
C LYS A 232 11.40 -2.77 21.32
N GLU A 233 11.48 -2.39 22.60
CA GLU A 233 11.06 -1.07 23.10
C GLU A 233 9.53 -0.87 23.20
N GLY A 234 8.75 -1.93 22.94
CA GLY A 234 7.29 -1.92 23.12
C GLY A 234 6.51 -1.16 22.05
N LYS A 235 7.15 -0.80 20.93
CA LYS A 235 6.49 -0.16 19.78
C LYS A 235 5.56 -1.18 19.09
N VAL A 236 4.32 -0.76 18.84
CA VAL A 236 3.32 -1.55 18.12
C VAL A 236 3.37 -1.17 16.65
N CYS A 237 3.51 -2.17 15.78
CA CYS A 237 3.57 -1.97 14.34
C CYS A 237 2.18 -2.04 13.69
N GLU A 238 2.13 -1.74 12.40
CA GLU A 238 0.93 -1.96 11.61
C GLU A 238 0.53 -3.44 11.60
N SER A 239 -0.74 -3.70 11.27
CA SER A 239 -1.29 -5.05 11.22
C SER A 239 -0.50 -5.96 10.28
N SER A 240 0.03 -7.06 10.79
CA SER A 240 0.74 -8.07 9.99
C SER A 240 -0.21 -8.96 9.21
N ASP A 241 -1.34 -9.32 9.81
CA ASP A 241 -2.34 -10.19 9.20
C ASP A 241 -3.77 -9.80 9.61
N LYS A 242 -4.73 -10.11 8.75
CA LYS A 242 -6.16 -9.78 8.94
C LYS A 242 -7.05 -10.90 8.45
N LEU A 243 -8.04 -11.24 9.26
CA LEU A 243 -9.12 -12.16 8.92
C LEU A 243 -10.46 -11.44 9.00
N ASN A 244 -11.18 -11.38 7.88
CA ASN A 244 -12.47 -10.66 7.75
C ASN A 244 -13.71 -11.56 7.88
N ASN A 245 -13.51 -12.84 8.18
CA ASN A 245 -14.61 -13.78 8.36
C ASN A 245 -14.14 -14.86 9.32
N LEU A 246 -14.74 -14.91 10.51
CA LEU A 246 -14.45 -15.93 11.50
C LEU A 246 -15.55 -17.00 11.46
N PRO A 247 -15.19 -18.27 11.25
CA PRO A 247 -16.16 -19.35 11.38
C PRO A 247 -16.61 -19.49 12.83
N THR A 248 -17.83 -19.98 13.02
CA THR A 248 -18.30 -20.40 14.34
C THR A 248 -17.77 -21.80 14.65
N CYS A 249 -17.22 -21.95 15.86
CA CYS A 249 -17.20 -23.21 16.57
C CYS A 249 -18.48 -23.31 17.44
#